data_AF-H3AI86-F1
#
_entry.id   AF-H3AI86-F1
#
_cell.length_a   1.000
_cell.length_b   1.000
_cell.length_c   1.000
_cell.angle_alpha   90.00
_cell.angle_beta   90.00
_cell.angle_gamma   90.00
#
_symmetry.space_group_name_H-M   'P 1'
#
loop_
_entity.id
_entity.type
_entity.pdbx_description
1 polymer ?
#
loop_
_entity_poly.entity_id
_entity_poly.type
_entity_poly.pdbx_seq_one_letter_code
_entity_poly.pdbx_strand_id
1 'polypeptide(L)'
;LFSVVPVILKSLTYDEKRGACSVGSNVRDAACYVCWAFARAYEPVELRPFVNQIASALVIVTVFDRDLNCRRAASAAFQENVGRQGTFPHGIDIVTTADYFTVGNCASCYLNISVAISGFPEYTKPMIDHLVSMKINHWDSVIRELSTKALHNLTPQAPEYMANTILPKLLPLAMGTDLHTRHGAILACAEICHALYKLVAEKNRPIVEVLSGSTLEDLKKIHQKVVESLLLV
;
A
#
# COMPACT_ATOMS: atom_id res chain seq x y z
N LEU A 1 21.72 14.91 -2.23
CA LEU A 1 20.32 14.47 -2.00
C LEU A 1 19.63 13.98 -3.28
N PHE A 2 19.59 14.74 -4.38
CA PHE A 2 18.88 14.35 -5.63
C PHE A 2 19.29 13.00 -6.24
N SER A 3 20.57 12.59 -6.15
CA SER A 3 21.03 11.28 -6.64
C SER A 3 20.76 10.13 -5.65
N VAL A 4 20.63 10.45 -4.36
CA VAL A 4 20.60 9.47 -3.27
C VAL A 4 19.16 9.11 -2.88
N VAL A 5 18.28 10.11 -2.80
CA VAL A 5 16.87 9.90 -2.41
C VAL A 5 16.17 8.87 -3.31
N PRO A 6 16.27 8.90 -4.65
CA PRO A 6 15.63 7.89 -5.49
C PRO A 6 16.10 6.45 -5.19
N VAL A 7 17.38 6.28 -4.86
CA VAL A 7 17.94 4.97 -4.48
C VAL A 7 17.35 4.53 -3.14
N ILE A 8 17.29 5.41 -2.14
CA ILE A 8 16.70 5.12 -0.84
C ILE A 8 15.22 4.73 -0.97
N LEU A 9 14.43 5.47 -1.75
CA LEU A 9 13.01 5.17 -1.96
C LEU A 9 12.82 3.79 -2.58
N LYS A 10 13.68 3.40 -3.53
CA LYS A 10 13.69 2.04 -4.09
C LYS A 10 14.11 0.99 -3.05
N SER A 11 15.10 1.31 -2.22
CA SER A 11 15.59 0.43 -1.16
C SER A 11 14.55 0.20 -0.06
N LEU A 12 13.74 1.20 0.31
CA LEU A 12 12.67 1.10 1.30
C LEU A 12 11.59 0.08 0.90
N THR A 13 11.37 -0.12 -0.41
CA THR A 13 10.38 -1.08 -0.91
C THR A 13 11.00 -2.35 -1.49
N TYR A 14 12.31 -2.56 -1.31
CA TYR A 14 13.02 -3.70 -1.91
C TYR A 14 12.63 -5.00 -1.21
N ASP A 15 11.93 -5.89 -1.93
CA ASP A 15 11.52 -7.20 -1.44
C ASP A 15 11.53 -8.21 -2.60
N GLU A 16 12.56 -9.06 -2.64
CA GLU A 16 12.78 -9.99 -3.75
C GLU A 16 12.65 -11.44 -3.27
N LYS A 17 11.92 -12.24 -4.04
CA LYS A 17 11.82 -13.69 -3.81
C LYS A 17 13.09 -14.36 -4.32
N ARG A 18 13.88 -14.98 -3.43
CA ARG A 18 15.00 -15.86 -3.80
C ARG A 18 14.67 -17.29 -3.40
N GLY A 19 14.16 -18.07 -4.35
CA GLY A 19 13.73 -19.44 -4.10
C GLY A 19 12.58 -19.49 -3.09
N ALA A 20 12.84 -20.09 -1.92
CA ALA A 20 11.87 -20.22 -0.84
C ALA A 20 11.98 -19.12 0.24
N CYS A 21 12.91 -18.17 0.13
CA CYS A 21 13.08 -17.08 1.08
C CYS A 21 12.87 -15.70 0.45
N SER A 22 12.43 -14.73 1.26
CA SER A 22 12.49 -13.30 0.91
C SER A 22 13.85 -12.76 1.27
N VAL A 23 14.47 -11.98 0.38
CA VAL A 23 15.62 -11.16 0.70
C VAL A 23 15.24 -9.69 0.56
N GLY A 24 15.61 -8.88 1.54
CA GLY A 24 15.38 -7.43 1.47
C GLY A 24 15.17 -6.74 2.81
N SER A 25 14.84 -7.45 3.89
CA SER A 25 14.66 -6.84 5.22
C SER A 25 15.87 -5.99 5.63
N ASN A 26 17.09 -6.51 5.49
CA ASN A 26 18.32 -5.76 5.78
C ASN A 26 18.50 -4.51 4.89
N VAL A 27 18.02 -4.56 3.64
CA VAL A 27 18.09 -3.41 2.70
C VAL A 27 17.10 -2.34 3.12
N ARG A 28 15.88 -2.74 3.49
CA ARG A 28 14.82 -1.82 3.94
C ARG A 28 15.17 -1.21 5.29
N ASP A 29 15.69 -2.00 6.23
CA ASP A 29 16.18 -1.54 7.52
C ASP A 29 17.34 -0.53 7.37
N ALA A 30 18.34 -0.85 6.53
CA ALA A 30 19.42 0.09 6.23
C ALA A 30 18.89 1.39 5.58
N ALA A 31 17.91 1.31 4.69
CA ALA A 31 17.28 2.50 4.11
C ALA A 31 16.54 3.34 5.16
N CYS A 32 15.85 2.71 6.12
CA CYS A 32 15.25 3.41 7.26
C CYS A 32 16.31 4.12 8.09
N TYR A 33 17.45 3.45 8.35
CA TYR A 33 18.57 4.06 9.06
C TYR A 33 19.13 5.29 8.33
N VAL A 34 19.25 5.24 6.99
CA VAL A 34 19.67 6.39 6.20
C VAL A 34 18.65 7.54 6.30
N CYS A 35 17.35 7.26 6.22
CA CYS A 35 16.31 8.28 6.43
C CYS A 35 16.35 8.89 7.85
N TRP A 36 16.64 8.09 8.87
CA TRP A 36 16.85 8.56 10.24
C TRP A 36 18.10 9.43 10.37
N ALA A 37 19.19 9.08 9.66
CA ALA A 37 20.41 9.86 9.64
C ALA A 37 20.21 11.20 8.90
N PHE A 38 19.40 11.23 7.84
CA PHE A 38 19.08 12.46 7.10
C PHE A 38 18.47 13.52 8.00
N ALA A 39 17.60 13.13 8.93
CA ALA A 39 16.99 14.04 9.88
C ALA A 39 18.01 14.79 10.75
N ARG A 40 19.22 14.24 10.92
CA ARG A 40 20.33 14.85 11.67
C ARG A 40 21.37 15.54 10.80
N ALA A 41 21.52 15.07 9.56
CA ALA A 41 22.62 15.48 8.69
C ALA A 41 22.28 16.68 7.81
N TYR A 42 20.99 16.97 7.58
CA TYR A 42 20.54 18.00 6.66
C TYR A 42 19.56 18.97 7.30
N GLU A 43 19.63 20.23 6.88
CA GLU A 43 18.70 21.27 7.31
C GLU A 43 17.33 21.13 6.62
N PRO A 44 16.24 21.62 7.24
CA PRO A 44 14.88 21.51 6.68
C PRO A 44 14.75 22.05 5.24
N VAL A 45 15.49 23.10 4.91
CA VAL A 45 15.50 23.67 3.55
C VAL A 45 16.04 22.70 2.49
N GLU A 46 16.99 21.85 2.85
CA GLU A 46 17.63 20.91 1.94
C GLU A 46 16.77 19.67 1.70
N LEU A 47 16.05 19.20 2.73
CA LEU A 47 15.15 18.05 2.62
C LEU A 47 13.79 18.41 2.05
N ARG A 48 13.37 19.68 2.11
CA ARG A 48 12.05 20.17 1.65
C ARG A 48 11.55 19.56 0.32
N PRO A 49 12.35 19.44 -0.75
CA PRO A 49 11.89 18.87 -2.03
C PRO A 49 11.52 17.38 -1.95
N PHE A 50 12.02 16.67 -0.93
CA PHE A 50 11.92 15.22 -0.78
C PHE A 50 10.98 14.80 0.35
N VAL A 51 10.53 15.74 1.19
CA VAL A 51 9.72 15.47 2.38
C VAL A 51 8.54 14.55 2.08
N ASN A 52 7.70 14.89 1.11
CA ASN A 52 6.51 14.09 0.81
C ASN A 52 6.89 12.67 0.35
N GLN A 53 7.92 12.54 -0.49
CA GLN A 53 8.36 11.24 -0.99
C GLN A 53 8.92 10.35 0.13
N ILE A 54 9.77 10.91 0.99
CA ILE A 54 10.36 10.21 2.13
C ILE A 54 9.29 9.87 3.17
N ALA A 55 8.40 10.82 3.48
CA ALA A 55 7.31 10.63 4.42
C ALA A 55 6.37 9.51 3.97
N SER A 56 5.90 9.54 2.71
CA SER A 56 5.03 8.50 2.18
C SER A 56 5.73 7.14 2.15
N ALA A 57 7.01 7.08 1.76
CA ALA A 57 7.76 5.82 1.72
C ALA A 57 7.97 5.23 3.12
N LEU A 58 8.31 6.04 4.12
CA LEU A 58 8.45 5.58 5.50
C LEU A 58 7.10 5.09 6.06
N VAL A 59 6.02 5.84 5.86
CA VAL A 59 4.66 5.42 6.25
C VAL A 59 4.31 4.06 5.62
N ILE A 60 4.55 3.92 4.32
CA ILE A 60 4.31 2.67 3.60
C ILE A 60 5.07 1.50 4.24
N VAL A 61 6.35 1.66 4.57
CA VAL A 61 7.12 0.61 5.27
C VAL A 61 6.55 0.36 6.66
N THR A 62 6.20 1.42 7.41
CA THR A 62 5.61 1.31 8.75
C THR A 62 4.32 0.48 8.75
N VAL A 63 3.43 0.64 7.76
CA VAL A 63 2.13 -0.05 7.77
C VAL A 63 2.09 -1.32 6.91
N PHE A 64 2.94 -1.47 5.90
CA PHE A 64 2.87 -2.56 4.93
C PHE A 64 4.11 -3.48 4.85
N ASP A 65 5.15 -3.27 5.66
CA ASP A 65 6.22 -4.26 5.74
C ASP A 65 5.76 -5.53 6.49
N ARG A 66 6.14 -6.69 5.96
CA ARG A 66 5.89 -7.98 6.61
C ARG A 66 6.75 -8.13 7.86
N ASP A 67 7.98 -7.61 7.81
CA ASP A 67 8.97 -7.72 8.88
C ASP A 67 8.74 -6.67 9.97
N LEU A 68 8.65 -7.14 11.22
CA LEU A 68 8.40 -6.27 12.38
C LEU A 68 9.51 -5.24 12.60
N ASN A 69 10.78 -5.63 12.41
CA ASN A 69 11.90 -4.74 12.67
C ASN A 69 11.91 -3.62 11.62
N CYS A 70 11.62 -3.94 10.36
CA CYS A 70 11.48 -2.93 9.31
C CYS A 70 10.35 -1.92 9.61
N ARG A 71 9.18 -2.39 10.10
CA ARG A 71 8.09 -1.47 10.50
C ARG A 71 8.50 -0.53 11.62
N ARG A 72 9.20 -1.04 12.64
CA ARG A 72 9.72 -0.26 13.77
C ARG A 72 10.81 0.72 13.35
N ALA A 73 11.74 0.29 12.49
CA ALA A 73 12.80 1.15 11.96
C ALA A 73 12.21 2.31 11.14
N ALA A 74 11.21 2.03 10.30
CA ALA A 74 10.52 3.06 9.51
C ALA A 74 9.74 4.04 10.41
N SER A 75 9.01 3.54 11.41
CA SER A 75 8.29 4.38 12.39
C SER A 75 9.25 5.29 13.14
N ALA A 76 10.39 4.75 13.62
CA ALA A 76 11.42 5.54 14.31
C ALA A 76 12.06 6.58 13.39
N ALA A 77 12.36 6.23 12.13
CA ALA A 77 12.90 7.18 11.15
C ALA A 77 11.90 8.30 10.82
N PHE A 78 10.60 7.97 10.73
CA PHE A 78 9.55 8.96 10.53
C PHE A 78 9.44 9.90 11.73
N GLN A 79 9.38 9.35 12.95
CA GLN A 79 9.34 10.12 14.19
C GLN A 79 10.52 11.09 14.32
N GLU A 80 11.73 10.64 13.97
CA GLU A 80 12.91 11.48 14.00
C GLU A 80 12.81 12.68 13.04
N ASN A 81 12.32 12.44 11.81
CA ASN A 81 12.11 13.49 10.84
C ASN A 81 11.00 14.47 11.30
N VAL A 82 9.92 13.97 11.90
CA VAL A 82 8.89 14.84 12.50
C VAL A 82 9.49 15.75 13.57
N GLY A 83 10.31 15.20 14.48
CA GLY A 83 10.88 15.96 15.59
C GLY A 83 11.97 16.96 15.19
N ARG A 84 12.81 16.64 14.19
CA ARG A 84 13.92 17.52 13.78
C ARG A 84 13.61 18.42 12.61
N GLN A 85 12.89 17.92 11.62
CA GLN A 85 12.63 18.66 10.38
C GLN A 85 11.36 19.49 10.49
N GLY A 86 10.34 19.00 11.23
CA GLY A 86 9.09 19.72 11.45
C GLY A 86 8.21 19.92 10.21
N THR A 87 8.63 19.40 9.05
CA THR A 87 7.94 19.59 7.76
C THR A 87 7.14 18.37 7.30
N PHE A 88 7.20 17.25 8.03
CA PHE A 88 6.50 16.03 7.65
C PHE A 88 4.99 16.19 7.83
N PRO A 89 4.16 16.01 6.77
CA PRO A 89 2.71 16.23 6.83
C PRO A 89 2.05 15.38 7.93
N HIS A 90 1.18 15.99 8.74
CA HIS A 90 0.44 15.29 9.80
C HIS A 90 1.33 14.47 10.76
N GLY A 91 2.60 14.87 10.91
CA GLY A 91 3.63 14.05 11.54
C GLY A 91 3.31 13.63 12.98
N ILE A 92 2.78 14.54 13.80
CA ILE A 92 2.46 14.26 15.21
C ILE A 92 1.34 13.23 15.33
N ASP A 93 0.27 13.38 14.55
CA ASP A 93 -0.88 12.47 14.54
C ASP A 93 -0.45 11.07 14.09
N ILE A 94 0.37 11.00 13.04
CA ILE A 94 0.89 9.73 12.51
C ILE A 94 1.83 9.04 13.50
N VAL A 95 2.75 9.76 14.14
CA VAL A 95 3.67 9.19 15.15
C VAL A 95 2.90 8.62 16.35
N THR A 96 1.81 9.28 16.74
CA THR A 96 0.97 8.82 17.85
C THR A 96 0.16 7.58 17.46
N THR A 97 -0.31 7.52 16.21
CA THR A 97 -1.12 6.40 15.71
C THR A 97 -0.25 5.16 15.42
N ALA A 98 0.94 5.36 14.87
CA ALA A 98 1.86 4.32 14.39
C ALA A 98 3.15 4.26 15.22
N ASP A 99 3.02 4.22 16.54
CA ASP A 99 4.14 4.11 17.48
C ASP A 99 4.80 2.71 17.47
N TYR A 100 5.92 2.60 18.19
CA TYR A 100 6.74 1.38 18.27
C TYR A 100 5.98 0.11 18.70
N PHE A 101 4.96 0.25 19.53
CA PHE A 101 4.14 -0.84 20.04
C PHE A 101 2.98 -1.16 19.10
N THR A 102 2.27 -0.15 18.60
CA THR A 102 1.10 -0.36 17.72
C THR A 102 1.51 -1.01 16.39
N VAL A 103 2.70 -0.71 15.89
CA VAL A 103 3.26 -1.35 14.67
C VAL A 103 3.71 -2.81 14.88
N GLY A 104 3.56 -3.32 16.11
CA GLY A 104 3.83 -4.70 16.50
C GLY A 104 3.00 -5.73 15.72
N ASN A 105 1.73 -5.41 15.46
CA ASN A 105 0.79 -6.34 14.83
C ASN A 105 0.60 -6.03 13.34
N CYS A 106 1.14 -6.90 12.48
CA CYS A 106 1.09 -6.74 11.01
C CYS A 106 -0.36 -6.58 10.49
N ALA A 107 -1.30 -7.41 10.94
CA ALA A 107 -2.68 -7.32 10.49
C ALA A 107 -3.33 -5.99 10.90
N SER A 108 -3.09 -5.52 12.13
CA SER A 108 -3.57 -4.22 12.58
C SER A 108 -2.96 -3.06 11.78
N CYS A 109 -1.68 -3.16 11.42
CA CYS A 109 -1.03 -2.18 10.55
C CYS A 109 -1.76 -2.05 9.20
N TYR A 110 -2.03 -3.19 8.56
CA TYR A 110 -2.71 -3.24 7.27
C TYR A 110 -4.16 -2.79 7.32
N LEU A 111 -4.90 -3.12 8.38
CA LEU A 111 -6.37 -2.99 8.40
C LEU A 111 -6.89 -1.80 9.21
N ASN A 112 -6.13 -1.29 10.17
CA ASN A 112 -6.56 -0.24 11.09
C ASN A 112 -5.66 1.00 11.02
N ILE A 113 -4.34 0.83 11.17
CA ILE A 113 -3.39 1.95 11.20
C ILE A 113 -3.31 2.61 9.82
N SER A 114 -3.23 1.82 8.75
CA SER A 114 -3.27 2.33 7.37
C SER A 114 -4.55 3.15 7.10
N VAL A 115 -5.70 2.75 7.65
CA VAL A 115 -6.99 3.42 7.47
C VAL A 115 -6.96 4.78 8.15
N ALA A 116 -6.48 4.85 9.39
CA ALA A 116 -6.34 6.11 10.12
C ALA A 116 -5.44 7.09 9.35
N ILE A 117 -4.28 6.62 8.85
CA ILE A 117 -3.34 7.45 8.08
C ILE A 117 -3.91 7.82 6.70
N SER A 118 -4.75 6.96 6.10
CA SER A 118 -5.31 7.19 4.76
C SER A 118 -6.30 8.34 4.71
N GLY A 119 -6.75 8.85 5.86
CA GLY A 119 -7.51 10.10 5.95
C GLY A 119 -6.70 11.34 5.60
N PHE A 120 -5.38 11.24 5.54
CA PHE A 120 -4.48 12.33 5.12
C PHE A 120 -4.15 12.20 3.61
N PRO A 121 -4.54 13.20 2.78
CA PRO A 121 -4.44 13.11 1.32
C PRO A 121 -3.03 12.81 0.77
N GLU A 122 -1.98 13.24 1.48
CA GLU A 122 -0.58 13.02 1.12
C GLU A 122 -0.20 11.53 1.13
N TYR A 123 -0.95 10.70 1.86
CA TYR A 123 -0.65 9.29 2.08
C TYR A 123 -1.65 8.34 1.42
N THR A 124 -2.89 8.79 1.16
CA THR A 124 -3.96 7.94 0.60
C THR A 124 -3.55 7.23 -0.69
N LYS A 125 -3.23 7.97 -1.76
CA LYS A 125 -2.88 7.38 -3.06
C LYS A 125 -1.56 6.60 -3.03
N PRO A 126 -0.47 7.12 -2.42
CA PRO A 126 0.78 6.33 -2.30
C PRO A 126 0.59 4.97 -1.64
N MET A 127 -0.24 4.89 -0.59
CA MET A 127 -0.54 3.62 0.07
C MET A 127 -1.32 2.66 -0.84
N ILE A 128 -2.36 3.15 -1.52
CA ILE A 128 -3.15 2.36 -2.48
C ILE A 128 -2.25 1.84 -3.61
N ASP A 129 -1.43 2.70 -4.20
CA ASP A 129 -0.53 2.37 -5.29
C ASP A 129 0.51 1.32 -4.86
N HIS A 130 1.03 1.42 -3.64
CA HIS A 130 1.95 0.44 -3.09
C HIS A 130 1.32 -0.94 -2.92
N LEU A 131 0.10 -1.01 -2.36
CA LEU A 131 -0.62 -2.27 -2.20
C LEU A 131 -0.80 -2.97 -3.56
N VAL A 132 -1.23 -2.21 -4.58
CA VAL A 132 -1.50 -2.72 -5.94
C VAL A 132 -0.23 -3.09 -6.70
N SER A 133 0.87 -2.36 -6.52
CA SER A 133 2.11 -2.59 -7.28
C SER A 133 3.03 -3.65 -6.64
N MET A 134 3.03 -3.75 -5.31
CA MET A 134 4.03 -4.52 -4.57
C MET A 134 3.46 -5.64 -3.71
N LYS A 135 2.18 -5.58 -3.32
CA LYS A 135 1.65 -6.46 -2.27
C LYS A 135 0.60 -7.45 -2.74
N ILE A 136 -0.25 -7.10 -3.69
CA ILE A 136 -1.22 -8.07 -4.26
C ILE A 136 -0.52 -9.21 -5.03
N ASN A 137 0.68 -9.01 -5.55
CA ASN A 137 1.47 -10.02 -6.24
C ASN A 137 2.51 -10.70 -5.33
N HIS A 138 2.52 -10.36 -4.03
CA HIS A 138 3.49 -10.89 -3.09
C HIS A 138 3.39 -12.42 -2.99
N TRP A 139 4.52 -13.11 -2.77
CA TRP A 139 4.56 -14.58 -2.77
C TRP A 139 3.83 -15.21 -1.57
N ASP A 140 3.86 -14.54 -0.41
CA ASP A 140 3.12 -14.90 0.80
C ASP A 140 1.62 -14.57 0.61
N SER A 141 0.76 -15.59 0.72
CA SER A 141 -0.69 -15.43 0.58
C SER A 141 -1.31 -14.56 1.67
N VAL A 142 -0.78 -14.61 2.90
CA VAL A 142 -1.29 -13.80 4.01
C VAL A 142 -1.11 -12.31 3.72
N ILE A 143 0.02 -11.94 3.11
CA ILE A 143 0.26 -10.55 2.68
C ILE A 143 -0.70 -10.16 1.56
N ARG A 144 -0.94 -11.03 0.58
CA ARG A 144 -1.91 -10.75 -0.49
C ARG A 144 -3.32 -10.52 0.09
N GLU A 145 -3.78 -11.38 1.00
CA GLU A 145 -5.10 -11.27 1.63
C GLU A 145 -5.24 -10.02 2.51
N LEU A 146 -4.22 -9.70 3.31
CA LEU A 146 -4.22 -8.46 4.09
C LEU A 146 -4.25 -7.23 3.19
N SER A 147 -3.54 -7.27 2.06
CA SER A 147 -3.50 -6.17 1.10
C SER A 147 -4.85 -5.90 0.45
N THR A 148 -5.58 -6.95 0.07
CA THR A 148 -6.88 -6.80 -0.60
C THR A 148 -7.94 -6.29 0.38
N LYS A 149 -7.90 -6.76 1.64
CA LYS A 149 -8.74 -6.23 2.73
C LYS A 149 -8.37 -4.79 3.09
N ALA A 150 -7.09 -4.43 3.06
CA ALA A 150 -6.67 -3.04 3.21
C ALA A 150 -7.22 -2.17 2.07
N LEU A 151 -7.17 -2.63 0.81
CA LEU A 151 -7.76 -1.93 -0.32
C LEU A 151 -9.28 -1.71 -0.14
N HIS A 152 -10.02 -2.69 0.40
CA HIS A 152 -11.42 -2.48 0.81
C HIS A 152 -11.55 -1.28 1.76
N ASN A 153 -10.80 -1.31 2.86
CA ASN A 153 -10.91 -0.30 3.92
C ASN A 153 -10.43 1.09 3.49
N LEU A 154 -9.49 1.17 2.54
CA LEU A 154 -8.99 2.43 1.98
C LEU A 154 -9.88 2.99 0.87
N THR A 155 -10.77 2.18 0.27
CA THR A 155 -11.65 2.59 -0.82
C THR A 155 -12.52 3.82 -0.49
N PRO A 156 -13.14 3.94 0.71
CA PRO A 156 -13.90 5.12 1.09
C PRO A 156 -13.14 6.45 1.02
N GLN A 157 -11.81 6.43 1.16
CA GLN A 157 -10.99 7.64 1.10
C GLN A 157 -10.72 8.13 -0.32
N ALA A 158 -10.83 7.24 -1.32
CA ALA A 158 -10.57 7.59 -2.72
C ALA A 158 -11.43 6.76 -3.71
N PRO A 159 -12.77 6.81 -3.61
CA PRO A 159 -13.66 5.91 -4.36
C PRO A 159 -13.53 6.09 -5.87
N GLU A 160 -13.42 7.33 -6.36
CA GLU A 160 -13.23 7.60 -7.79
C GLU A 160 -11.88 7.11 -8.31
N TYR A 161 -10.82 7.23 -7.51
CA TYR A 161 -9.49 6.73 -7.88
C TYR A 161 -9.49 5.19 -7.94
N MET A 162 -10.14 4.54 -6.97
CA MET A 162 -10.33 3.09 -6.97
C MET A 162 -11.09 2.61 -8.21
N ALA A 163 -12.21 3.27 -8.53
CA ALA A 163 -13.06 2.89 -9.64
C ALA A 163 -12.42 3.16 -11.01
N ASN A 164 -11.84 4.34 -11.20
CA ASN A 164 -11.42 4.83 -12.52
C ASN A 164 -9.93 4.60 -12.83
N THR A 165 -9.11 4.25 -11.83
CA THR A 165 -7.67 4.03 -12.03
C THR A 165 -7.25 2.64 -11.56
N ILE A 166 -7.61 2.25 -10.33
CA ILE A 166 -7.11 1.01 -9.75
C ILE A 166 -7.79 -0.22 -10.35
N LEU A 167 -9.13 -0.26 -10.41
CA LEU A 167 -9.85 -1.39 -11.00
C LEU A 167 -9.41 -1.66 -12.45
N PRO A 168 -9.37 -0.67 -13.37
CA PRO A 168 -8.85 -0.87 -14.72
C PRO A 168 -7.44 -1.48 -14.78
N LYS A 169 -6.57 -1.12 -13.82
CA LYS A 169 -5.21 -1.68 -13.72
C LYS A 169 -5.21 -3.13 -13.22
N LEU A 170 -6.15 -3.51 -12.35
CA LEU A 170 -6.25 -4.86 -11.77
C LEU A 170 -6.87 -5.88 -12.73
N LEU A 171 -7.85 -5.48 -13.54
CA LEU A 171 -8.57 -6.36 -14.46
C LEU A 171 -7.66 -7.21 -15.37
N PRO A 172 -6.65 -6.67 -16.09
CA PRO A 172 -5.75 -7.50 -16.90
C PRO A 172 -4.88 -8.43 -16.05
N LEU A 173 -4.52 -8.02 -14.82
CA LEU A 173 -3.73 -8.85 -13.89
C LEU A 173 -4.53 -10.06 -13.40
N ALA A 174 -5.83 -9.89 -13.18
CA ALA A 174 -6.76 -10.97 -12.80
C ALA A 174 -6.96 -12.03 -13.91
N MET A 175 -6.59 -11.70 -15.15
CA MET A 175 -6.67 -12.60 -16.31
C MET A 175 -5.28 -13.15 -16.73
N GLY A 176 -4.23 -12.77 -16.00
CA GLY A 176 -2.85 -13.14 -16.30
C GLY A 176 -2.52 -14.60 -16.00
N THR A 177 -1.30 -15.01 -16.36
CA THR A 177 -0.77 -16.36 -16.13
C THR A 177 -0.04 -16.51 -14.81
N ASP A 178 0.55 -15.43 -14.27
CA ASP A 178 1.23 -15.45 -12.98
C ASP A 178 0.23 -15.71 -11.84
N LEU A 179 0.42 -16.80 -11.10
CA LEU A 179 -0.54 -17.28 -10.12
C LEU A 179 -0.71 -16.32 -8.94
N HIS A 180 0.39 -15.76 -8.42
CA HIS A 180 0.35 -14.86 -7.26
C HIS A 180 -0.35 -13.54 -7.62
N THR A 181 0.04 -12.95 -8.74
CA THR A 181 -0.56 -11.73 -9.29
C THR A 181 -2.03 -11.93 -9.59
N ARG A 182 -2.40 -13.02 -10.28
CA ARG A 182 -3.79 -13.34 -10.60
C ARG A 182 -4.63 -13.49 -9.33
N HIS A 183 -4.16 -14.28 -8.36
CA HIS A 183 -4.85 -14.48 -7.10
C HIS A 183 -5.13 -13.16 -6.37
N GLY A 184 -4.10 -12.32 -6.18
CA GLY A 184 -4.28 -11.05 -5.50
C GLY A 184 -5.13 -10.05 -6.29
N ALA A 185 -5.01 -10.02 -7.62
CA ALA A 185 -5.82 -9.13 -8.46
C ALA A 185 -7.31 -9.50 -8.43
N ILE A 186 -7.65 -10.79 -8.44
CA ILE A 186 -9.04 -11.26 -8.30
C ILE A 186 -9.61 -10.82 -6.95
N LEU A 187 -8.89 -11.09 -5.86
CA LEU A 187 -9.32 -10.67 -4.52
C LEU A 187 -9.43 -9.15 -4.39
N ALA A 188 -8.50 -8.39 -4.96
CA ALA A 188 -8.52 -6.93 -4.93
C ALA A 188 -9.72 -6.37 -5.71
N CYS A 189 -10.03 -6.94 -6.88
CA CYS A 189 -11.22 -6.57 -7.63
C CYS A 189 -12.49 -6.82 -6.81
N ALA A 190 -12.61 -7.99 -6.17
CA ALA A 190 -13.75 -8.31 -5.33
C ALA A 190 -13.90 -7.36 -4.14
N GLU A 191 -12.82 -7.12 -3.40
CA GLU A 191 -12.81 -6.25 -2.22
C GLU A 191 -13.13 -4.79 -2.54
N ILE A 192 -12.53 -4.24 -3.61
CA ILE A 192 -12.80 -2.88 -4.05
C ILE A 192 -14.25 -2.75 -4.55
N CYS A 193 -14.73 -3.68 -5.37
CA CYS A 193 -16.12 -3.65 -5.85
C CYS A 193 -17.12 -3.73 -4.69
N HIS A 194 -16.83 -4.56 -3.69
CA HIS A 194 -17.67 -4.67 -2.50
C HIS A 194 -17.67 -3.36 -1.70
N ALA A 195 -16.51 -2.72 -1.49
CA ALA A 195 -16.43 -1.44 -0.81
C ALA A 195 -17.19 -0.33 -1.56
N LEU A 196 -17.03 -0.25 -2.90
CA LEU A 196 -17.77 0.72 -3.73
C LEU A 196 -19.28 0.46 -3.68
N TYR A 197 -19.71 -0.81 -3.69
CA TYR A 197 -21.11 -1.19 -3.50
C TYR A 197 -21.67 -0.70 -2.16
N LYS A 198 -20.94 -0.92 -1.06
CA LYS A 198 -21.38 -0.43 0.26
C LYS A 198 -21.55 1.09 0.27
N LEU A 199 -20.61 1.83 -0.31
CA LEU A 199 -20.66 3.30 -0.36
C LEU A 199 -21.86 3.85 -1.15
N VAL A 200 -22.25 3.20 -2.25
CA VAL A 200 -23.42 3.64 -3.03
C VAL A 200 -24.73 3.17 -2.39
N ALA A 201 -24.74 1.96 -1.81
CA ALA A 201 -25.91 1.40 -1.13
C ALA A 201 -26.30 2.23 0.09
N GLU A 202 -25.33 2.70 0.89
CA GLU A 202 -25.57 3.64 2.00
C GLU A 202 -26.24 4.94 1.55
N LYS A 203 -26.06 5.33 0.28
CA LYS A 203 -26.64 6.53 -0.33
C LYS A 203 -27.90 6.24 -1.16
N ASN A 204 -28.40 5.00 -1.17
CA ASN A 204 -29.49 4.53 -2.05
C ASN A 204 -29.24 4.82 -3.55
N ARG A 205 -27.97 4.75 -3.98
CA ARG A 205 -27.55 4.96 -5.38
C ARG A 205 -27.17 3.62 -6.02
N PRO A 206 -27.43 3.43 -7.33
CA PRO A 206 -27.05 2.21 -8.02
C PRO A 206 -25.54 2.17 -8.32
N ILE A 207 -24.96 0.96 -8.33
CA ILE A 207 -23.52 0.73 -8.54
C ILE A 207 -22.99 1.25 -9.88
N VAL A 208 -23.85 1.35 -10.90
CA VAL A 208 -23.51 1.87 -12.23
C VAL A 208 -23.12 3.34 -12.24
N GLU A 209 -23.41 4.08 -11.16
CA GLU A 209 -22.97 5.47 -11.01
C GLU A 209 -21.49 5.60 -10.62
N VAL A 210 -20.87 4.51 -10.16
CA VAL A 210 -19.46 4.48 -9.76
C VAL A 210 -18.65 3.51 -10.61
N LEU A 211 -19.23 2.38 -11.02
CA LEU A 211 -18.60 1.42 -11.92
C LEU A 211 -19.14 1.57 -13.33
N SER A 212 -18.24 1.81 -14.29
CA SER A 212 -18.60 1.86 -15.71
C SER A 212 -19.15 0.51 -16.20
N GLY A 213 -20.03 0.54 -17.20
CA GLY A 213 -20.55 -0.68 -17.84
C GLY A 213 -19.44 -1.59 -18.38
N SER A 214 -18.37 -1.01 -18.95
CA SER A 214 -17.19 -1.76 -19.39
C SER A 214 -16.47 -2.46 -18.25
N THR A 215 -16.29 -1.78 -17.11
CA THR A 215 -15.67 -2.39 -15.91
C THR A 215 -16.50 -3.57 -15.42
N LEU A 216 -17.82 -3.45 -15.40
CA LEU A 216 -18.72 -4.54 -15.00
C LEU A 216 -18.64 -5.74 -15.94
N GLU A 217 -18.56 -5.51 -17.25
CA GLU A 217 -18.39 -6.60 -18.22
C GLU A 217 -17.03 -7.29 -18.07
N ASP A 218 -15.95 -6.53 -17.82
CA ASP A 218 -14.63 -7.12 -17.60
C ASP A 218 -14.56 -7.93 -16.29
N LEU A 219 -15.24 -7.48 -15.23
CA LEU A 219 -15.38 -8.26 -13.99
C LEU A 219 -16.10 -9.59 -14.23
N LYS A 220 -17.14 -9.63 -15.08
CA LYS A 220 -17.84 -10.88 -15.44
C LYS A 220 -16.92 -11.86 -16.17
N LYS A 221 -15.99 -11.37 -17.00
CA LYS A 221 -15.03 -12.22 -17.72
C LYS A 221 -14.06 -12.95 -16.79
N ILE A 222 -13.74 -12.38 -15.62
CA ILE A 222 -12.91 -13.06 -14.60
C ILE A 222 -13.55 -14.39 -14.19
N HIS A 223 -14.86 -14.39 -13.92
CA HIS A 223 -15.58 -15.61 -13.53
C HIS A 223 -15.49 -16.68 -14.62
N GLN A 224 -15.74 -16.31 -15.88
CA GLN A 224 -15.64 -17.24 -17.03
C GLN A 224 -14.26 -17.88 -17.11
N LYS A 225 -13.20 -17.08 -16.97
CA LYS A 225 -11.81 -17.58 -17.05
C LYS A 225 -11.45 -18.54 -15.92
N VAL A 226 -11.91 -18.26 -14.71
CA VAL A 226 -11.71 -19.15 -13.56
C VAL A 226 -12.41 -20.48 -13.78
N VAL A 227 -13.66 -20.46 -14.28
CA VAL A 227 -14.42 -21.67 -14.61
C VAL A 227 -13.74 -22.49 -15.71
N GLU A 228 -13.30 -21.86 -16.81
CA GLU A 228 -12.53 -22.54 -17.87
C GLU A 228 -11.26 -23.21 -17.33
N SER A 229 -10.55 -22.54 -16.44
CA SER A 229 -9.30 -23.06 -15.87
C SER A 229 -9.53 -24.27 -14.95
N LEU A 230 -10.71 -24.37 -14.33
CA LEU A 230 -11.12 -25.52 -13.51
C LEU A 230 -11.54 -26.73 -14.34
N LEU A 231 -12.02 -26.52 -15.58
CA LEU A 231 -12.42 -27.58 -16.51
C LEU A 231 -11.22 -28.23 -17.24
N LEU A 232 -10.03 -27.64 -17.13
CA LEU A 232 -8.79 -28.11 -17.77
C LEU A 232 -7.89 -28.94 -16.83
N VAL A 233 -8.35 -29.21 -15.59
CA VAL A 233 -7.67 -30.02 -14.56
C VAL A 233 -8.50 -31.27 -14.30
#